data_AF-A0AA39TMZ5-F1
#
_entry.id   AF-A0AA39TMZ5-F1
#
_cell.length_a   1.000
_cell.length_b   1.000
_cell.length_c   1.000
_cell.angle_alpha   90.00
_cell.angle_beta   90.00
_cell.angle_gamma   90.00
#
_symmetry.space_group_name_H-M   'P 1'
#
loop_
_entity.id
_entity.type
_entity.pdbx_description
1 polymer ?
#
loop_
_entity_poly.entity_id
_entity_poly.type
_entity_poly.pdbx_seq_one_letter_code
_entity_poly.pdbx_strand_id
1 'polypeptide(L)'
;MSSLRSSTVMSRPQKKKEKRRSPPTMSRQVVAVLEREVVVMDKQVAGAMRRGGGLVVIAICHGSFLGVASSCSKSNVNPVVVAVPVLSNAAREFLEAHNKARAQVGVAPLKWSDHIANATRRFVRYQRIRKGCQFSKLAGSKYGANQAWGSGKPVTPSRAVDIWVQQKKYYNHAHNSCAPKHECGTYTQVVWRKSMELGCAQAFCVESGDTLTICFYNPPGNYAGESPY
;
A
#
# COMPACT_ATOMS: atom_id res chain seq x y z
N MET A 1 14.20 -17.61 24.16
CA MET A 1 13.29 -18.07 23.09
C MET A 1 12.50 -16.88 22.57
N SER A 2 12.67 -16.49 21.30
CA SER A 2 11.85 -15.43 20.68
C SER A 2 10.43 -15.94 20.42
N SER A 3 9.41 -15.18 20.83
CA SER A 3 8.00 -15.49 20.61
C SER A 3 7.50 -14.68 19.40
N LEU A 4 6.85 -15.35 18.45
CA LEU A 4 6.33 -14.72 17.23
C LEU A 4 4.84 -15.02 17.13
N ARG A 5 4.02 -13.97 16.94
CA ARG A 5 2.55 -14.07 16.82
C ARG A 5 2.08 -13.33 15.58
N SER A 6 0.96 -13.78 14.99
CA SER A 6 0.38 -13.16 13.79
C SER A 6 -1.15 -13.21 13.81
N SER A 7 -1.80 -12.27 13.12
CA SER A 7 -3.26 -12.21 12.98
C SER A 7 -3.68 -11.48 11.69
N THR A 8 -4.89 -11.77 11.19
CA THR A 8 -5.50 -11.18 9.99
C THR A 8 -6.98 -10.89 10.20
N VAL A 9 -7.54 -9.97 9.40
CA VAL A 9 -8.98 -9.65 9.41
C VAL A 9 -9.72 -10.34 8.28
N MET A 10 -10.87 -10.92 8.60
CA MET A 10 -11.88 -11.34 7.63
C MET A 10 -12.80 -10.16 7.28
N SER A 11 -13.05 -9.96 5.99
CA SER A 11 -13.94 -8.91 5.50
C SER A 11 -15.40 -9.28 5.82
N ARG A 12 -16.08 -8.54 6.71
CA ARG A 12 -17.54 -8.67 6.93
C ARG A 12 -18.30 -7.96 5.79
N PRO A 13 -19.44 -8.50 5.32
CA PRO A 13 -20.31 -7.78 4.39
C PRO A 13 -20.85 -6.50 5.04
N GLN A 14 -20.91 -5.40 4.27
CA GLN A 14 -21.40 -4.12 4.77
C GLN A 14 -22.89 -4.22 5.12
N LYS A 15 -23.23 -4.07 6.41
CA LYS A 15 -24.60 -3.86 6.89
C LYS A 15 -24.75 -2.51 7.59
N LYS A 16 -25.93 -1.93 7.37
CA LYS A 16 -26.45 -0.57 7.65
C LYS A 16 -26.14 -0.04 9.06
N LYS A 17 -25.92 1.28 9.15
CA LYS A 17 -25.62 2.07 10.36
C LYS A 17 -26.69 1.93 11.46
N GLU A 18 -26.25 1.65 12.69
CA GLU A 18 -27.03 1.78 13.92
C GLU A 18 -26.41 2.87 14.81
N LYS A 19 -27.24 3.81 15.27
CA LYS A 19 -26.89 5.07 15.95
C LYS A 19 -26.69 4.81 17.45
N ARG A 20 -25.52 5.13 18.02
CA ARG A 20 -25.32 5.13 19.50
C ARG A 20 -24.99 6.54 20.03
N ARG A 21 -25.63 6.84 21.17
CA ARG A 21 -25.66 8.10 21.91
C ARG A 21 -24.34 8.43 22.63
N SER A 22 -24.02 9.72 22.73
CA SER A 22 -22.96 10.36 23.55
C SER A 22 -23.40 10.45 25.03
N PRO A 23 -22.51 10.51 26.06
CA PRO A 23 -21.86 11.77 26.54
C PRO A 23 -20.55 11.53 27.39
N PRO A 24 -20.01 12.45 28.24
CA PRO A 24 -20.08 13.92 28.31
C PRO A 24 -18.71 14.62 28.15
N THR A 25 -18.79 15.95 28.10
CA THR A 25 -17.78 17.01 27.92
C THR A 25 -16.89 17.22 29.15
N MET A 26 -15.60 17.57 28.96
CA MET A 26 -14.77 18.25 29.97
C MET A 26 -13.93 19.37 29.33
N SER A 27 -13.82 20.47 30.08
CA SER A 27 -13.46 21.82 29.65
C SER A 27 -12.01 22.06 29.20
N ARG A 28 -11.96 22.80 28.09
CA ARG A 28 -11.10 23.93 27.65
C ARG A 28 -10.15 24.58 28.68
N GLN A 29 -8.88 24.76 28.28
CA GLN A 29 -8.04 26.00 28.26
C GLN A 29 -6.54 25.58 28.10
N VAL A 30 -5.58 26.21 27.41
CA VAL A 30 -5.37 27.34 26.46
C VAL A 30 -3.95 27.07 25.87
N VAL A 31 -3.78 26.78 24.58
CA VAL A 31 -3.15 27.60 23.49
C VAL A 31 -1.88 28.39 23.84
N ALA A 32 -0.74 28.03 23.23
CA ALA A 32 0.14 28.95 22.48
C ALA A 32 1.31 28.19 21.80
N VAL A 33 1.31 28.15 20.46
CA VAL A 33 2.26 28.81 19.53
C VAL A 33 3.51 27.97 19.23
N LEU A 34 3.59 27.49 17.98
CA LEU A 34 4.70 27.72 17.03
C LEU A 34 4.36 27.01 15.71
N GLU A 35 3.74 27.75 14.79
CA GLU A 35 3.59 27.38 13.38
C GLU A 35 4.87 27.76 12.63
N ARG A 36 5.34 26.89 11.73
CA ARG A 36 6.23 27.27 10.62
C ARG A 36 5.69 26.67 9.31
N GLU A 37 5.09 27.57 8.55
CA GLU A 37 5.10 27.75 7.10
C GLU A 37 4.98 26.50 6.19
N VAL A 38 3.78 26.33 5.63
CA VAL A 38 3.54 25.62 4.38
C VAL A 38 3.35 26.68 3.30
N VAL A 39 4.34 26.85 2.42
CA VAL A 39 4.22 27.69 1.22
C VAL A 39 3.28 26.97 0.24
N VAL A 40 2.09 27.54 0.05
CA VAL A 40 1.13 27.12 -0.97
C VAL A 40 1.44 27.90 -2.25
N MET A 41 1.75 27.18 -3.33
CA MET A 41 1.89 27.75 -4.67
C MET A 41 0.54 28.27 -5.18
N ASP A 42 0.59 29.46 -5.77
CA ASP A 42 -0.51 30.18 -6.37
C ASP A 42 -1.32 29.35 -7.38
N LYS A 43 -2.63 29.51 -7.28
CA LYS A 43 -3.58 29.20 -8.36
C LYS A 43 -3.56 30.37 -9.35
N GLN A 44 -3.41 30.08 -10.63
CA GLN A 44 -4.16 30.82 -11.65
C GLN A 44 -4.99 29.86 -12.50
N VAL A 45 -6.19 30.38 -12.81
CA VAL A 45 -7.37 29.70 -13.33
C VAL A 45 -7.38 29.75 -14.86
N ALA A 46 -7.96 28.68 -15.42
CA ALA A 46 -8.50 28.46 -16.75
C ALA A 46 -8.68 29.65 -17.71
N GLY A 47 -8.22 29.44 -18.94
CA GLY A 47 -8.78 30.02 -20.17
C GLY A 47 -9.09 28.91 -21.16
N ALA A 48 -10.35 28.83 -21.57
CA ALA A 48 -10.91 27.75 -22.38
C ALA A 48 -10.88 28.05 -23.90
N MET A 49 -10.81 26.96 -24.68
CA MET A 49 -11.59 26.71 -25.92
C MET A 49 -11.25 27.48 -27.21
N ARG A 50 -10.89 26.71 -28.26
CA ARG A 50 -11.55 26.63 -29.61
C ARG A 50 -10.74 25.67 -30.51
N ARG A 51 -11.34 24.57 -30.95
CA ARG A 51 -11.96 24.32 -32.27
C ARG A 51 -11.00 24.39 -33.47
N GLY A 52 -10.74 23.21 -34.04
CA GLY A 52 -10.98 22.96 -35.46
C GLY A 52 -9.81 23.16 -36.41
N GLY A 53 -9.71 22.23 -37.37
CA GLY A 53 -9.05 22.46 -38.65
C GLY A 53 -7.67 21.84 -38.74
N GLY A 54 -7.61 20.60 -39.25
CA GLY A 54 -6.41 20.16 -39.93
C GLY A 54 -6.14 21.08 -41.13
N LEU A 55 -4.89 21.50 -41.27
CA LEU A 55 -4.39 22.10 -42.49
C LEU A 55 -3.24 21.21 -42.97
N VAL A 56 -3.53 20.31 -43.90
CA VAL A 56 -2.50 19.60 -44.66
C VAL A 56 -1.95 20.61 -45.65
N VAL A 57 -0.75 21.12 -45.40
CA VAL A 57 -0.03 21.98 -46.35
C VAL A 57 0.82 21.07 -47.22
N ILE A 58 0.37 20.81 -48.45
CA ILE A 58 1.18 20.18 -49.50
C ILE A 58 2.10 21.26 -50.05
N ALA A 59 3.40 21.17 -49.77
CA ALA A 59 4.40 22.05 -50.36
C ALA A 59 4.66 21.62 -51.81
N ILE A 60 4.17 22.41 -52.78
CA ILE A 60 4.57 22.30 -54.17
C ILE A 60 5.85 23.14 -54.33
N CYS A 61 6.99 22.48 -54.47
CA CYS A 61 8.26 23.13 -54.76
C CYS A 61 8.39 23.37 -56.28
N HIS A 62 8.10 24.58 -56.75
CA HIS A 62 8.65 25.06 -58.03
C HIS A 62 9.97 25.78 -57.75
N GLY A 63 11.03 25.28 -58.36
CA GLY A 63 12.39 25.78 -58.17
C GLY A 63 12.58 27.19 -58.71
N SER A 64 13.35 27.98 -57.96
CA SER A 64 14.29 28.98 -58.47
C SER A 64 15.30 29.24 -57.37
N PHE A 65 16.56 28.89 -57.65
CA PHE A 65 17.72 29.13 -56.82
C PHE A 65 17.92 30.64 -56.65
N LEU A 66 17.84 31.12 -55.41
CA LEU A 66 18.66 32.22 -54.87
C LEU A 66 18.72 32.00 -53.36
N GLY A 67 19.93 31.79 -52.86
CA GLY A 67 20.20 31.25 -51.54
C GLY A 67 19.74 32.14 -50.40
N VAL A 68 18.95 31.57 -49.50
CA VAL A 68 19.02 31.86 -48.07
C VAL A 68 18.91 30.51 -47.36
N ALA A 69 20.00 30.06 -46.73
CA ALA A 69 19.96 28.87 -45.89
C ALA A 69 19.07 29.18 -44.68
N SER A 70 17.81 28.75 -44.72
CA SER A 70 16.93 28.78 -43.55
C SER A 70 17.50 27.80 -42.52
N SER A 71 18.20 28.35 -41.53
CA SER A 71 18.70 27.59 -40.39
C SER A 71 17.49 27.09 -39.60
N CYS A 72 17.12 25.82 -39.78
CA CYS A 72 16.22 25.14 -38.86
C CYS A 72 16.97 25.01 -37.53
N SER A 73 16.69 25.92 -36.59
CA SER A 73 17.08 25.76 -35.20
C SER A 73 16.58 24.41 -34.71
N LYS A 74 17.50 23.48 -34.45
CA LYS A 74 17.21 22.22 -33.78
C LYS A 74 16.77 22.56 -32.37
N SER A 75 15.46 22.57 -32.12
CA SER A 75 14.92 22.62 -30.77
C SER A 75 15.48 21.44 -29.99
N ASN A 76 16.33 21.72 -29.02
CA ASN A 76 16.92 20.72 -28.14
C ASN A 76 15.84 20.25 -27.16
N VAL A 77 15.06 19.24 -27.55
CA VAL A 77 14.16 18.53 -26.64
C VAL A 77 14.99 17.61 -25.77
N ASN A 78 15.36 18.10 -24.59
CA ASN A 78 15.89 17.25 -23.53
C ASN A 78 14.82 16.20 -23.18
N PRO A 79 15.14 14.89 -23.26
CA PRO A 79 14.18 13.86 -22.88
C PRO A 79 13.87 14.01 -21.38
N VAL A 80 12.60 14.17 -21.05
CA VAL A 80 12.13 14.09 -19.66
C VAL A 80 12.26 12.63 -19.23
N VAL A 81 13.37 12.31 -18.57
CA VAL A 81 13.57 10.98 -17.97
C VAL A 81 12.63 10.88 -16.77
N VAL A 82 11.49 10.21 -16.95
CA VAL A 82 10.60 9.86 -15.85
C VAL A 82 11.31 8.81 -15.00
N ALA A 83 11.86 9.24 -13.85
CA ALA A 83 12.49 8.32 -12.91
C ALA A 83 11.45 7.35 -12.37
N VAL A 84 11.56 6.07 -12.74
CA VAL A 84 10.78 5.00 -12.12
C VAL A 84 11.24 4.88 -10.67
N PRO A 85 10.35 5.01 -9.67
CA PRO A 85 10.76 4.91 -8.27
C PRO A 85 11.30 3.49 -8.00
N VAL A 86 12.57 3.42 -7.59
CA VAL A 86 13.19 2.17 -7.16
C VAL A 86 12.64 1.79 -5.79
N LEU A 87 12.16 0.54 -5.66
CA LEU A 87 11.68 0.03 -4.37
C LEU A 87 12.80 0.03 -3.33
N SER A 88 12.49 0.41 -2.09
CA SER A 88 13.41 0.22 -0.99
C SER A 88 13.68 -1.27 -0.73
N ASN A 89 14.83 -1.60 -0.14
CA ASN A 89 15.16 -3.00 0.20
C ASN A 89 14.04 -3.68 1.02
N ALA A 90 13.47 -2.97 1.99
CA ALA A 90 12.37 -3.51 2.79
C ALA A 90 11.10 -3.76 1.96
N ALA A 91 10.72 -2.84 1.06
CA ALA A 91 9.58 -3.01 0.18
C ALA A 91 9.77 -4.22 -0.76
N ARG A 92 10.99 -4.35 -1.31
CA ARG A 92 11.39 -5.47 -2.15
C ARG A 92 11.31 -6.81 -1.41
N GLU A 93 11.88 -6.91 -0.21
CA GLU A 93 11.80 -8.12 0.62
C GLU A 93 10.35 -8.53 0.96
N PHE A 94 9.50 -7.57 1.33
CA PHE A 94 8.08 -7.86 1.52
C PHE A 94 7.46 -8.42 0.24
N LEU A 95 7.60 -7.69 -0.87
CA LEU A 95 6.95 -8.03 -2.13
C LEU A 95 7.40 -9.39 -2.68
N GLU A 96 8.71 -9.63 -2.70
CA GLU A 96 9.30 -10.88 -3.19
C GLU A 96 8.84 -12.08 -2.36
N ALA A 97 8.82 -11.98 -1.04
CA ALA A 97 8.36 -13.08 -0.17
C ALA A 97 6.87 -13.42 -0.40
N HIS A 98 6.01 -12.41 -0.57
CA HIS A 98 4.60 -12.65 -0.93
C HIS A 98 4.48 -13.30 -2.30
N ASN A 99 5.18 -12.76 -3.30
CA ASN A 99 5.08 -13.23 -4.68
C ASN A 99 5.65 -14.63 -4.86
N LYS A 100 6.67 -15.01 -4.09
CA LYS A 100 7.16 -16.39 -3.99
C LYS A 100 6.07 -17.34 -3.49
N ALA A 101 5.34 -16.97 -2.44
CA ALA A 101 4.24 -17.79 -1.92
C ALA A 101 3.06 -17.88 -2.89
N ARG A 102 2.74 -16.77 -3.57
CA ARG A 102 1.66 -16.70 -4.58
C ARG A 102 1.95 -17.55 -5.82
N ALA A 103 3.20 -17.57 -6.27
CA ALA A 103 3.62 -18.41 -7.38
C ALA A 103 3.40 -19.91 -7.09
N GLN A 104 3.57 -20.35 -5.83
CA GLN A 104 3.36 -21.75 -5.45
C GLN A 104 1.91 -22.24 -5.59
N VAL A 105 0.94 -21.32 -5.67
CA VAL A 105 -0.48 -21.63 -5.82
C VAL A 105 -1.08 -21.08 -7.12
N GLY A 106 -0.24 -20.59 -8.04
CA GLY A 106 -0.67 -20.13 -9.37
C GLY A 106 -1.56 -18.88 -9.37
N VAL A 107 -1.42 -17.99 -8.38
CA VAL A 107 -2.10 -16.67 -8.40
C VAL A 107 -1.15 -15.57 -8.85
N ALA A 108 -1.69 -14.55 -9.52
CA ALA A 108 -0.90 -13.44 -10.07
C ALA A 108 -0.09 -12.71 -8.97
N PRO A 109 1.13 -12.22 -9.25
CA PRO A 109 1.92 -11.50 -8.26
C PRO A 109 1.25 -10.19 -7.83
N LEU A 110 1.44 -9.81 -6.56
CA LEU A 110 1.12 -8.49 -6.05
C LEU A 110 2.07 -7.44 -6.66
N LYS A 111 1.57 -6.21 -6.78
CA LYS A 111 2.36 -5.02 -7.07
C LYS A 111 2.52 -4.18 -5.82
N TRP A 112 3.69 -3.59 -5.61
CA TRP A 112 3.88 -2.63 -4.53
C TRP A 112 3.13 -1.33 -4.83
N SER A 113 2.45 -0.77 -3.84
CA SER A 113 1.74 0.50 -3.94
C SER A 113 2.23 1.47 -2.86
N ASP A 114 2.91 2.54 -3.26
CA ASP A 114 3.43 3.54 -2.32
C ASP A 114 2.31 4.27 -1.57
N HIS A 115 1.15 4.42 -2.19
CA HIS A 115 -0.03 4.96 -1.54
C HIS A 115 -0.48 4.08 -0.36
N ILE A 116 -0.58 2.76 -0.57
CA ILE A 116 -0.91 1.81 0.48
C ILE A 116 0.21 1.76 1.52
N ALA A 117 1.47 1.69 1.11
CA ALA A 117 2.61 1.66 2.02
C ALA A 117 2.64 2.90 2.93
N ASN A 118 2.35 4.09 2.40
CA ASN A 118 2.25 5.31 3.20
C ASN A 118 1.07 5.27 4.20
N ALA A 119 -0.07 4.71 3.80
CA ALA A 119 -1.17 4.47 4.74
C ALA A 119 -0.77 3.49 5.86
N THR A 120 -0.11 2.39 5.51
CA THR A 120 0.39 1.39 6.47
C THR A 120 1.42 1.99 7.42
N ARG A 121 2.37 2.81 6.92
CA ARG A 121 3.37 3.52 7.74
C ARG A 121 2.72 4.44 8.77
N ARG A 122 1.72 5.24 8.36
CA ARG A 122 0.96 6.09 9.29
C ARG A 122 0.26 5.28 10.37
N PHE A 123 -0.35 4.15 9.99
CA PHE A 123 -1.05 3.28 10.92
C PHE A 123 -0.11 2.60 11.92
N VAL A 124 1.00 2.03 11.45
CA VAL A 124 2.03 1.40 12.28
C VAL A 124 2.66 2.42 13.23
N ARG A 125 2.95 3.64 12.77
CA ARG A 125 3.44 4.73 13.61
C ARG A 125 2.43 5.11 14.70
N TYR A 126 1.15 5.20 14.36
CA TYR A 126 0.09 5.45 15.33
C TYR A 126 0.02 4.34 16.39
N GLN A 127 0.05 3.06 15.98
CA GLN A 127 0.08 1.93 16.90
C GLN A 127 1.27 1.97 17.85
N ARG A 128 2.46 2.27 17.32
CA ARG A 128 3.68 2.42 18.12
C ARG A 128 3.53 3.51 19.18
N ILE A 129 3.16 4.73 18.76
CA ILE A 129 3.20 5.92 19.62
C ILE A 129 1.99 6.01 20.56
N ARG A 130 0.79 5.64 20.07
CA ARG A 130 -0.47 5.91 20.78
C ARG A 130 -1.08 4.67 21.43
N LYS A 131 -0.62 3.48 21.08
CA LYS A 131 -1.19 2.20 21.55
C LYS A 131 -0.13 1.27 22.16
N GLY A 132 1.07 1.78 22.45
CA GLY A 132 2.12 1.01 23.11
C GLY A 132 2.51 -0.26 22.34
N CYS A 133 2.52 -0.20 21.00
CA CYS A 133 2.85 -1.34 20.14
C CYS A 133 1.99 -2.60 20.30
N GLN A 134 0.80 -2.48 20.90
CA GLN A 134 -0.13 -3.60 20.99
C GLN A 134 -0.67 -4.01 19.60
N PHE A 135 -1.19 -5.24 19.52
CA PHE A 135 -1.92 -5.68 18.34
C PHE A 135 -3.03 -4.70 18.00
N SER A 136 -3.09 -4.35 16.73
CA SER A 136 -4.02 -3.36 16.23
C SER A 136 -5.39 -3.96 15.98
N LYS A 137 -6.44 -3.20 16.27
CA LYS A 137 -7.79 -3.52 15.79
C LYS A 137 -7.85 -3.18 14.31
N LEU A 138 -7.60 -4.18 13.48
CA LEU A 138 -7.59 -4.05 12.02
C LEU A 138 -9.01 -4.12 11.40
N ALA A 139 -10.01 -4.53 12.19
CA ALA A 139 -11.39 -4.67 11.74
C ALA A 139 -11.95 -3.33 11.23
N GLY A 140 -12.63 -3.34 10.08
CA GLY A 140 -13.19 -2.14 9.46
C GLY A 140 -12.20 -1.33 8.61
N SER A 141 -10.96 -1.81 8.45
CA SER A 141 -10.03 -1.27 7.45
C SER A 141 -10.65 -1.37 6.05
N LYS A 142 -10.44 -0.34 5.22
CA LYS A 142 -10.76 -0.38 3.79
C LYS A 142 -9.85 -1.31 2.99
N TYR A 143 -8.75 -1.76 3.60
CA TYR A 143 -7.78 -2.70 3.05
C TYR A 143 -7.88 -4.05 3.75
N GLY A 144 -7.53 -5.13 3.06
CA GLY A 144 -7.14 -6.37 3.73
C GLY A 144 -5.89 -6.12 4.58
N ALA A 145 -5.69 -6.88 5.65
CA ALA A 145 -4.59 -6.60 6.57
C ALA A 145 -4.05 -7.84 7.28
N ASN A 146 -2.74 -7.97 7.28
CA ASN A 146 -2.01 -8.90 8.17
C ASN A 146 -1.18 -8.08 9.16
N GLN A 147 -1.03 -8.61 10.36
CA GLN A 147 -0.08 -8.09 11.34
C GLN A 147 0.72 -9.22 11.97
N ALA A 148 2.01 -8.98 12.20
CA ALA A 148 2.89 -9.87 12.93
C ALA A 148 3.59 -9.09 14.04
N TRP A 149 3.92 -9.81 15.10
CA TRP A 149 4.68 -9.31 16.22
C TRP A 149 5.80 -10.30 16.51
N GLY A 150 7.02 -9.80 16.68
CA GLY A 150 8.17 -10.61 17.05
C GLY A 150 8.95 -10.02 18.21
N SER A 151 9.26 -10.86 19.20
CA SER A 151 10.01 -10.43 20.39
C SER A 151 11.51 -10.65 20.35
N GLY A 152 12.18 -9.73 21.05
CA GLY A 152 13.55 -9.86 21.49
C GLY A 152 14.60 -9.53 20.44
N LYS A 153 14.23 -9.36 19.16
CA LYS A 153 15.12 -8.92 18.07
C LYS A 153 14.33 -8.25 16.93
N PRO A 154 14.98 -7.37 16.14
CA PRO A 154 14.45 -6.90 14.87
C PRO A 154 14.02 -8.06 13.96
N VAL A 155 12.84 -7.95 13.35
CA VAL A 155 12.32 -8.95 12.39
C VAL A 155 12.48 -8.40 10.98
N THR A 156 13.14 -9.16 10.10
CA THR A 156 13.25 -8.76 8.69
C THR A 156 11.88 -8.79 8.01
N PRO A 157 11.62 -7.94 7.00
CA PRO A 157 10.40 -7.98 6.20
C PRO A 157 10.06 -9.37 5.67
N SER A 158 11.04 -10.04 5.06
CA SER A 158 10.94 -11.41 4.54
C SER A 158 10.48 -12.39 5.63
N ARG A 159 11.10 -12.34 6.82
CA ARG A 159 10.77 -13.22 7.94
C ARG A 159 9.33 -13.02 8.44
N ALA A 160 8.83 -11.78 8.45
CA ALA A 160 7.45 -11.51 8.83
C ALA A 160 6.46 -12.19 7.87
N VAL A 161 6.75 -12.17 6.57
CA VAL A 161 5.93 -12.86 5.55
C VAL A 161 6.02 -14.37 5.70
N ASP A 162 7.21 -14.92 5.95
CA ASP A 162 7.39 -16.36 6.16
C ASP A 162 6.54 -16.90 7.32
N ILE A 163 6.34 -16.10 8.37
CA ILE A 163 5.47 -16.48 9.49
C ILE A 163 4.01 -16.60 9.05
N TRP A 164 3.55 -15.69 8.18
CA TRP A 164 2.21 -15.78 7.59
C TRP A 164 2.09 -17.00 6.68
N VAL A 165 3.09 -17.21 5.83
CA VAL A 165 3.12 -18.32 4.86
C VAL A 165 3.19 -19.68 5.56
N GLN A 166 3.86 -19.80 6.72
CA GLN A 166 3.90 -21.03 7.50
C GLN A 166 2.53 -21.53 7.94
N GLN A 167 1.50 -20.68 8.00
CA GLN A 167 0.13 -21.14 8.28
C GLN A 167 -0.47 -21.98 7.13
N LYS A 168 0.18 -22.06 5.96
CA LYS A 168 -0.17 -22.96 4.86
C LYS A 168 -0.42 -24.40 5.31
N LYS A 169 0.41 -24.91 6.23
CA LYS A 169 0.30 -26.28 6.76
C LYS A 169 -1.01 -26.53 7.53
N TYR A 170 -1.71 -25.47 7.93
CA TYR A 170 -3.00 -25.54 8.62
C TYR A 170 -4.17 -25.23 7.68
N TYR A 171 -3.95 -24.87 6.42
CA TYR A 171 -5.04 -24.55 5.51
C TYR A 171 -5.43 -25.78 4.69
N ASN A 172 -6.70 -26.18 4.80
CA ASN A 172 -7.29 -27.19 3.93
C ASN A 172 -8.01 -26.48 2.77
N HIS A 173 -7.43 -26.58 1.57
CA HIS A 173 -7.97 -25.93 0.38
C HIS A 173 -9.30 -26.57 -0.08
N ALA A 174 -9.44 -27.90 -0.01
CA ALA A 174 -10.65 -28.60 -0.44
C ALA A 174 -11.90 -28.19 0.36
N HIS A 175 -11.73 -27.83 1.63
CA HIS A 175 -12.82 -27.38 2.50
C HIS A 175 -12.83 -25.88 2.78
N ASN A 176 -11.88 -25.14 2.18
CA ASN A 176 -11.67 -23.71 2.45
C ASN A 176 -11.69 -23.37 3.95
N SER A 177 -10.94 -24.15 4.75
CA SER A 177 -10.99 -24.06 6.21
C SER A 177 -9.61 -24.22 6.84
N CYS A 178 -9.47 -23.71 8.06
CA CYS A 178 -8.28 -23.96 8.86
C CYS A 178 -8.45 -25.26 9.66
N ALA A 179 -7.33 -25.96 9.88
CA ALA A 179 -7.26 -27.10 10.78
C ALA A 179 -7.80 -26.74 12.17
N PRO A 180 -8.45 -27.67 12.89
CA PRO A 180 -9.01 -27.39 14.21
C PRO A 180 -7.98 -26.77 15.15
N LYS A 181 -8.39 -25.74 15.91
CA LYS A 181 -7.54 -24.99 16.87
C LYS A 181 -6.35 -24.24 16.25
N HIS A 182 -6.30 -24.11 14.92
CA HIS A 182 -5.28 -23.36 14.22
C HIS A 182 -5.87 -22.19 13.42
N GLU A 183 -5.02 -21.18 13.18
CA GLU A 183 -5.34 -20.06 12.32
C GLU A 183 -4.59 -20.18 10.99
N CYS A 184 -5.27 -19.82 9.91
CA CYS A 184 -4.72 -19.79 8.56
C CYS A 184 -5.05 -18.51 7.78
N GLY A 185 -5.76 -17.57 8.42
CA GLY A 185 -6.21 -16.33 7.78
C GLY A 185 -5.09 -15.45 7.25
N THR A 186 -3.90 -15.50 7.87
CA THR A 186 -2.75 -14.72 7.41
C THR A 186 -2.15 -15.29 6.14
N TYR A 187 -2.10 -16.63 6.04
CA TYR A 187 -1.73 -17.31 4.80
C TYR A 187 -2.74 -17.02 3.70
N THR A 188 -4.04 -17.23 3.93
CA THR A 188 -5.06 -17.05 2.89
C THR A 188 -5.10 -15.62 2.36
N GLN A 189 -4.82 -14.60 3.18
CA GLN A 189 -4.68 -13.23 2.70
C GLN A 189 -3.43 -13.02 1.82
N VAL A 190 -2.27 -13.60 2.18
CA VAL A 190 -1.04 -13.51 1.36
C VAL A 190 -1.30 -14.04 -0.06
N VAL A 191 -2.01 -15.17 -0.15
CA VAL A 191 -2.30 -15.83 -1.43
C VAL A 191 -3.68 -15.51 -2.00
N TRP A 192 -4.34 -14.45 -1.53
CA TRP A 192 -5.67 -14.08 -2.00
C TRP A 192 -5.64 -13.61 -3.46
N ARG A 193 -6.28 -14.34 -4.36
CA ARG A 193 -6.24 -14.14 -5.82
C ARG A 193 -6.68 -12.73 -6.23
N LYS A 194 -7.72 -12.21 -5.58
CA LYS A 194 -8.30 -10.88 -5.90
C LYS A 194 -7.49 -9.71 -5.34
N SER A 195 -6.55 -9.93 -4.41
CA SER A 195 -5.67 -8.87 -3.93
C SER A 195 -4.57 -8.63 -4.98
N MET A 196 -4.38 -7.37 -5.36
CA MET A 196 -3.52 -6.95 -6.47
C MET A 196 -2.36 -6.06 -6.02
N GLU A 197 -2.58 -5.25 -4.98
CA GLU A 197 -1.60 -4.30 -4.46
C GLU A 197 -1.25 -4.59 -3.01
N LEU A 198 0.00 -4.28 -2.64
CA LEU A 198 0.57 -4.47 -1.32
C LEU A 198 1.24 -3.19 -0.83
N GLY A 199 1.10 -2.90 0.46
CA GLY A 199 1.90 -1.88 1.13
C GLY A 199 2.13 -2.24 2.59
N CYS A 200 3.40 -2.31 2.99
CA CYS A 200 3.83 -2.79 4.30
C CYS A 200 4.63 -1.75 5.08
N ALA A 201 4.62 -1.86 6.40
CA ALA A 201 5.47 -1.08 7.28
C ALA A 201 5.81 -1.85 8.58
N GLN A 202 6.93 -1.46 9.20
CA GLN A 202 7.37 -1.99 10.48
C GLN A 202 7.64 -0.86 11.48
N ALA A 203 7.47 -1.16 12.75
CA ALA A 203 7.85 -0.32 13.88
C ALA A 203 8.64 -1.17 14.88
N PHE A 204 9.80 -0.66 15.29
CA PHE A 204 10.51 -1.18 16.45
C PHE A 204 10.01 -0.51 17.73
N CYS A 205 9.73 -1.32 18.74
CA CYS A 205 9.12 -0.93 20.00
C CYS A 205 10.19 -1.00 21.08
N VAL A 206 10.86 0.13 21.33
CA VAL A 206 12.09 0.18 22.15
C VAL A 206 11.86 -0.35 23.56
N GLU A 207 10.74 0.00 24.19
CA GLU A 207 10.42 -0.40 25.57
C GLU A 207 10.28 -1.92 25.73
N SER A 208 9.77 -2.60 24.72
CA SER A 208 9.49 -4.04 24.77
C SER A 208 10.47 -4.88 23.94
N GLY A 209 11.31 -4.25 23.11
CA GLY A 209 12.26 -4.92 22.23
C GLY A 209 11.61 -5.59 21.01
N ASP A 210 10.35 -5.28 20.72
CA ASP A 210 9.57 -5.99 19.71
C ASP A 210 9.54 -5.28 18.37
N THR A 211 9.23 -6.05 17.32
CA THR A 211 8.93 -5.51 15.99
C THR A 211 7.46 -5.74 15.66
N LEU A 212 6.69 -4.65 15.51
CA LEU A 212 5.35 -4.67 14.95
C LEU A 212 5.43 -4.55 13.43
N THR A 213 4.93 -5.54 12.71
CA THR A 213 4.83 -5.53 11.24
C THR A 213 3.38 -5.54 10.81
N ILE A 214 3.00 -4.67 9.87
CA ILE A 214 1.66 -4.66 9.28
C ILE A 214 1.80 -4.54 7.76
N CYS A 215 1.01 -5.32 7.03
CA CYS A 215 0.84 -5.21 5.58
C CYS A 215 -0.63 -5.02 5.25
N PHE A 216 -0.91 -4.06 4.37
CA PHE A 216 -2.23 -3.84 3.78
C PHE A 216 -2.29 -4.34 2.34
N TYR A 217 -3.45 -4.87 1.98
CA TYR A 217 -3.76 -5.49 0.69
C TYR A 217 -4.96 -4.80 0.05
N ASN A 218 -4.87 -4.55 -1.25
CA ASN A 218 -5.97 -3.97 -2.02
C ASN A 218 -6.20 -4.73 -3.34
N PRO A 219 -7.44 -5.09 -3.67
CA PRO A 219 -8.62 -5.20 -2.80
C PRO A 219 -8.39 -6.09 -1.54
N PRO A 220 -9.25 -5.98 -0.50
CA PRO A 220 -9.21 -6.86 0.66
C PRO A 220 -9.38 -8.33 0.29
N GLY A 221 -8.82 -9.23 1.09
CA GLY A 221 -9.09 -10.66 0.99
C GLY A 221 -9.98 -11.20 2.10
N ASN A 222 -10.01 -12.52 2.22
CA ASN A 222 -10.70 -13.26 3.28
C ASN A 222 -12.18 -12.87 3.41
N TYR A 223 -12.87 -12.82 2.27
CA TYR A 223 -14.33 -12.73 2.25
C TYR A 223 -14.92 -14.08 2.67
N ALA A 224 -15.89 -14.04 3.58
CA ALA A 224 -16.54 -15.24 4.07
C ALA A 224 -17.16 -16.05 2.92
N GLY A 225 -16.84 -17.33 2.84
CA GLY A 225 -17.34 -18.23 1.79
C GLY A 225 -16.55 -18.23 0.48
N GLU A 226 -15.56 -17.34 0.32
CA GLU A 226 -14.71 -17.30 -0.88
C GLU A 226 -13.39 -18.06 -0.64
N SER A 227 -12.93 -18.82 -1.64
CA SER A 227 -11.59 -19.44 -1.63
C SER A 227 -10.52 -18.42 -2.01
N PRO A 228 -9.34 -18.42 -1.35
CA PRO A 228 -8.22 -17.56 -1.71
C PRO A 228 -7.65 -17.84 -3.11
N TYR A 229 -7.74 -19.07 -3.63
CA TYR A 229 -7.25 -19.45 -4.95
C TYR A 229 -8.02 -20.63 -5.53
#